data_AF-A0A507CDT5-F1
#
_entry.id   AF-A0A507CDT5-F1
#
_cell.length_a   1.000
_cell.length_b   1.000
_cell.length_c   1.000
_cell.angle_alpha   90.00
_cell.angle_beta   90.00
_cell.angle_gamma   90.00
#
_symmetry.space_group_name_H-M   'P 1'
#
loop_
_entity.id
_entity.type
_entity.pdbx_description
1 polymer ?
#
loop_
_entity_poly.entity_id
_entity_poly.type
_entity_poly.pdbx_seq_one_letter_code
_entity_poly.pdbx_strand_id
1 'polypeptide(L)'
;MPECEEGEDEDDEKEEEDDEDGEATARSKHPAERRVSLAMAVRNAVRMVVDGRRASLVACGILFAYLPHSHSLSLSHPRPPCLPCRPFHASTAPRTTSASASASAAYPASSASSPPDAASITKVISSNQESYAHIRRLMDIVSAQTDWTQKTNHASSLTSRLSSNTLWESDPSKAVALQRELSELKQELTEYKDMRDKVNELAAMLELAREEGDAALLQAVSADIEQLKATLQSYTVRLMMSSPQDKYGCFIELRSGAGGAESGLFLTMLLRMYSRWATNYHTPIDPSSRAKATLLDSTPSDHDGLKSATLLISGLHTYGWLKHEAGIHRLVRISPLDANARRHTSFVSVLVYPDADDNGEDEKGGGIEILTKDVRMESMRAQGAGGQHVNKTESAVRLTHIPTGITVACQNERSQHQNRALAFKLLTAKLLERELRVKQQAKSDLHSQLPDNNFGSQIRSYVLQPYRMIKDLRTGFEKGDVDAVLDGDLQGFLEASLLHMRKLPVNYKAL
;
A
#
# COMPACT_ATOMS: atom_id res chain seq x y z
N MET A 1 -74.77 1.24 5.53
CA MET A 1 -76.20 0.93 5.32
C MET A 1 -76.66 1.68 4.09
N PRO A 2 -77.22 0.99 3.09
CA PRO A 2 -77.35 -0.48 2.96
C PRO A 2 -75.93 -1.14 2.83
N GLU A 3 -75.61 -2.36 3.28
CA GLU A 3 -76.12 -3.73 3.04
C GLU A 3 -75.45 -4.36 1.80
N CYS A 4 -74.56 -5.35 1.95
CA CYS A 4 -74.76 -6.83 2.06
C CYS A 4 -74.97 -7.45 0.64
N GLU A 5 -74.59 -8.69 0.28
CA GLU A 5 -74.41 -10.01 0.94
C GLU A 5 -73.21 -10.76 0.23
N GLU A 6 -72.30 -11.54 0.87
CA GLU A 6 -72.32 -12.93 1.41
C GLU A 6 -72.01 -14.08 0.41
N GLY A 7 -71.50 -15.22 0.91
CA GLY A 7 -71.17 -16.49 0.22
C GLY A 7 -69.68 -16.66 -0.16
N GLU A 8 -68.79 -17.43 0.49
CA GLU A 8 -68.77 -18.72 1.24
C GLU A 8 -68.19 -19.92 0.43
N ASP A 9 -67.60 -20.87 1.17
CA ASP A 9 -67.15 -22.26 0.85
C ASP A 9 -65.86 -22.45 -0.01
N GLU A 10 -64.83 -23.20 0.42
CA GLU A 10 -64.72 -24.66 0.73
C GLU A 10 -64.85 -25.53 -0.56
N ASP A 11 -64.05 -26.56 -0.87
CA ASP A 11 -62.90 -27.21 -0.20
C ASP A 11 -62.09 -28.11 -1.18
N ASP A 12 -61.01 -28.73 -0.69
CA ASP A 12 -60.46 -30.07 -1.03
C ASP A 12 -59.81 -30.48 -2.40
N GLU A 13 -58.51 -30.84 -2.25
CA GLU A 13 -57.85 -32.12 -2.58
C GLU A 13 -57.54 -32.67 -4.01
N LYS A 14 -56.45 -33.47 -4.01
CA LYS A 14 -55.92 -34.47 -4.97
C LYS A 14 -55.14 -33.95 -6.18
N GLU A 15 -53.85 -34.29 -6.35
CA GLU A 15 -53.12 -35.60 -6.38
C GLU A 15 -53.03 -36.19 -7.80
N GLU A 16 -52.01 -37.04 -7.96
CA GLU A 16 -51.46 -37.72 -9.16
C GLU A 16 -50.28 -36.99 -9.84
N GLU A 17 -49.17 -37.63 -10.20
CA GLU A 17 -48.32 -38.76 -9.70
C GLU A 17 -47.19 -38.92 -10.74
N ASP A 18 -46.37 -39.98 -10.64
CA ASP A 18 -45.40 -40.48 -11.64
C ASP A 18 -44.10 -39.64 -11.90
N ASP A 19 -42.87 -40.20 -11.91
CA ASP A 19 -42.44 -41.56 -11.58
C ASP A 19 -40.92 -41.68 -11.29
N GLU A 20 -40.58 -42.80 -10.64
CA GLU A 20 -39.36 -43.62 -10.51
C GLU A 20 -38.16 -43.41 -11.50
N ASP A 21 -36.87 -43.78 -11.27
CA ASP A 21 -36.26 -44.62 -10.21
C ASP A 21 -34.70 -44.55 -10.12
N GLY A 22 -34.13 -45.18 -9.07
CA GLY A 22 -32.83 -45.92 -9.06
C GLY A 22 -31.50 -45.18 -9.30
N GLU A 23 -30.79 -44.69 -8.27
CA GLU A 23 -29.81 -45.39 -7.39
C GLU A 23 -28.47 -45.87 -8.03
N ALA A 24 -27.35 -45.29 -7.55
CA ALA A 24 -26.03 -45.94 -7.56
C ALA A 24 -25.13 -45.43 -6.40
N THR A 25 -24.86 -46.28 -5.40
CA THR A 25 -24.10 -45.92 -4.19
C THR A 25 -22.58 -45.83 -4.42
N ALA A 26 -21.93 -44.80 -3.85
CA ALA A 26 -20.47 -44.73 -3.75
C ALA A 26 -20.02 -44.26 -2.35
N ARG A 27 -19.41 -45.17 -1.58
CA ARG A 27 -18.94 -44.93 -0.20
C ARG A 27 -17.97 -43.75 -0.09
N SER A 28 -18.32 -42.76 0.73
CA SER A 28 -17.41 -41.69 1.15
C SER A 28 -16.36 -42.21 2.13
N LYS A 29 -15.07 -42.00 1.82
CA LYS A 29 -13.97 -42.22 2.78
C LYS A 29 -13.78 -40.99 3.68
N HIS A 30 -13.65 -41.22 4.98
CA HIS A 30 -13.57 -40.18 6.01
C HIS A 30 -12.39 -39.20 5.77
N PRO A 31 -12.54 -37.89 6.09
CA PRO A 31 -11.47 -36.88 5.98
C PRO A 31 -10.19 -37.14 6.81
N ALA A 32 -10.16 -38.17 7.66
CA ALA A 32 -8.95 -38.56 8.41
C ALA A 32 -7.85 -39.14 7.50
N GLU A 33 -8.18 -40.01 6.52
CA GLU A 33 -7.19 -40.67 5.67
C GLU A 33 -6.41 -39.68 4.79
N ARG A 34 -7.06 -38.60 4.32
CA ARG A 34 -6.43 -37.54 3.50
C ARG A 34 -5.38 -36.73 4.26
N ARG A 35 -5.49 -36.61 5.59
CA ARG A 35 -4.51 -35.88 6.42
C ARG A 35 -3.23 -36.72 6.64
N VAL A 36 -3.35 -38.04 6.67
CA VAL A 36 -2.21 -38.96 6.86
C VAL A 36 -1.31 -39.03 5.61
N SER A 37 -1.88 -39.07 4.40
CA SER A 37 -1.07 -39.11 3.18
C SER A 37 -0.29 -37.82 2.94
N LEU A 38 -0.92 -36.65 3.21
CA LEU A 38 -0.25 -35.35 3.12
C LEU A 38 0.87 -35.22 4.17
N ALA A 39 0.62 -35.67 5.41
CA ALA A 39 1.64 -35.67 6.46
C ALA A 39 2.83 -36.59 6.12
N MET A 40 2.60 -37.76 5.51
CA MET A 40 3.69 -38.62 5.02
C MET A 40 4.48 -37.98 3.87
N ALA A 41 3.80 -37.34 2.91
CA ALA A 41 4.47 -36.66 1.79
C ALA A 41 5.38 -35.53 2.29
N VAL A 42 4.89 -34.68 3.21
CA VAL A 42 5.68 -33.60 3.83
C VAL A 42 6.84 -34.17 4.65
N ARG A 43 6.63 -35.25 5.42
CA ARG A 43 7.68 -35.87 6.25
C ARG A 43 8.80 -36.48 5.40
N ASN A 44 8.49 -37.04 4.23
CA ASN A 44 9.51 -37.52 3.29
C ASN A 44 10.23 -36.36 2.58
N ALA A 45 9.53 -35.30 2.18
CA ALA A 45 10.14 -34.11 1.58
C ALA A 45 11.14 -33.44 2.55
N VAL A 46 10.76 -33.25 3.82
CA VAL A 46 11.65 -32.69 4.85
C VAL A 46 12.87 -33.61 5.07
N ARG A 47 12.71 -34.93 5.05
CA ARG A 47 13.83 -35.88 5.20
C ARG A 47 14.85 -35.79 4.05
N MET A 48 14.39 -35.58 2.81
CA MET A 48 15.29 -35.43 1.66
C MET A 48 16.10 -34.12 1.68
N VAL A 49 15.60 -33.08 2.36
CA VAL A 49 16.33 -31.80 2.53
C VAL A 49 17.43 -31.90 3.60
N VAL A 50 17.25 -32.74 4.62
CA VAL A 50 18.21 -32.91 5.73
C VAL A 50 19.42 -33.76 5.34
N ASP A 51 19.27 -34.75 4.46
CA ASP A 51 20.34 -35.72 4.13
C ASP A 51 21.33 -35.26 3.01
N GLY A 52 21.30 -33.99 2.60
CA GLY A 52 22.44 -33.31 1.95
C GLY A 52 22.94 -33.84 0.60
N ARG A 53 22.15 -34.63 -0.15
CA ARG A 53 22.55 -35.17 -1.46
C ARG A 53 22.02 -34.32 -2.62
N ARG A 54 22.94 -33.75 -3.41
CA ARG A 54 22.62 -33.12 -4.70
C ARG A 54 22.09 -34.18 -5.68
N ALA A 55 20.97 -33.89 -6.35
CA ALA A 55 20.50 -34.61 -7.52
C ALA A 55 19.91 -33.63 -8.54
N SER A 56 20.35 -33.72 -9.79
CA SER A 56 19.90 -32.88 -10.92
C SER A 56 18.67 -33.46 -11.62
N LEU A 57 17.88 -32.58 -12.25
CA LEU A 57 17.13 -32.82 -13.50
C LEU A 57 16.70 -34.28 -13.80
N VAL A 58 15.56 -34.75 -13.27
CA VAL A 58 14.48 -35.49 -13.99
C VAL A 58 13.22 -35.48 -13.10
N ALA A 59 12.25 -34.58 -13.34
CA ALA A 59 10.93 -34.63 -12.69
C ALA A 59 9.82 -33.81 -13.41
N CYS A 60 9.88 -33.63 -14.73
CA CYS A 60 8.87 -32.84 -15.48
C CYS A 60 7.72 -33.68 -16.05
N GLY A 61 7.46 -34.88 -15.50
CA GLY A 61 6.62 -35.91 -16.15
C GLY A 61 5.39 -36.41 -15.37
N ILE A 62 5.11 -35.90 -14.17
CA ILE A 62 3.99 -36.39 -13.34
C ILE A 62 3.27 -35.23 -12.63
N LEU A 63 2.54 -34.42 -13.40
CA LEU A 63 1.56 -33.45 -12.86
C LEU A 63 0.48 -33.02 -13.88
N PHE A 64 0.24 -33.85 -14.91
CA PHE A 64 -0.83 -33.66 -15.90
C PHE A 64 -1.78 -34.88 -15.92
N ALA A 65 -2.47 -35.08 -14.80
CA ALA A 65 -3.66 -35.94 -14.71
C ALA A 65 -4.54 -35.38 -13.58
N TYR A 66 -5.88 -35.46 -13.76
CA TYR A 66 -6.92 -34.90 -12.89
C TYR A 66 -7.16 -33.38 -12.95
N LEU A 67 -7.87 -32.94 -14.00
CA LEU A 67 -8.97 -31.97 -13.92
C LEU A 67 -9.99 -32.30 -15.05
N PRO A 68 -11.31 -32.24 -14.81
CA PRO A 68 -12.32 -32.76 -15.75
C PRO A 68 -12.73 -31.74 -16.84
N HIS A 69 -13.37 -32.25 -17.89
CA HIS A 69 -13.86 -31.48 -19.03
C HIS A 69 -15.24 -30.84 -18.83
N SER A 70 -15.47 -29.80 -19.66
CA SER A 70 -16.72 -29.37 -20.31
C SER A 70 -17.47 -28.14 -19.74
N HIS A 71 -17.50 -27.05 -20.54
CA HIS A 71 -18.70 -26.61 -21.29
C HIS A 71 -18.48 -25.26 -22.01
N SER A 72 -18.62 -25.24 -23.35
CA SER A 72 -19.02 -24.11 -24.23
C SER A 72 -18.83 -24.58 -25.68
N LEU A 73 -19.89 -24.98 -26.38
CA LEU A 73 -20.83 -24.14 -27.15
C LEU A 73 -20.16 -23.31 -28.26
N SER A 74 -20.53 -23.68 -29.48
CA SER A 74 -20.10 -23.11 -30.77
C SER A 74 -20.73 -21.73 -31.06
N LEU A 75 -19.99 -20.85 -31.73
CA LEU A 75 -20.54 -19.82 -32.62
C LEU A 75 -19.54 -19.47 -33.74
N SER A 76 -20.06 -18.96 -34.85
CA SER A 76 -19.42 -18.96 -36.18
C SER A 76 -18.65 -17.67 -36.55
N HIS A 77 -17.88 -17.78 -37.64
CA HIS A 77 -17.05 -16.79 -38.36
C HIS A 77 -17.77 -15.48 -38.77
N PRO A 78 -17.08 -14.39 -39.24
CA PRO A 78 -15.78 -14.38 -39.96
C PRO A 78 -14.75 -13.26 -39.64
N ARG A 79 -13.55 -13.37 -40.26
CA ARG A 79 -12.52 -12.31 -40.39
C ARG A 79 -12.37 -11.86 -41.87
N PRO A 80 -11.94 -10.61 -42.14
CA PRO A 80 -11.58 -10.13 -43.50
C PRO A 80 -10.12 -10.45 -43.89
N PRO A 81 -9.73 -10.27 -45.18
CA PRO A 81 -8.57 -10.96 -45.77
C PRO A 81 -7.29 -10.11 -45.95
N CYS A 82 -6.15 -10.81 -46.08
CA CYS A 82 -4.86 -10.28 -46.56
C CYS A 82 -4.36 -11.09 -47.77
N LEU A 83 -3.79 -10.41 -48.78
CA LEU A 83 -3.38 -10.99 -50.08
C LEU A 83 -1.88 -11.44 -50.09
N PRO A 84 -1.44 -12.25 -51.09
CA PRO A 84 -0.31 -13.17 -50.92
C PRO A 84 0.99 -12.81 -51.67
N CYS A 85 2.08 -13.52 -51.35
CA CYS A 85 3.28 -13.66 -52.19
C CYS A 85 3.81 -15.10 -52.27
N ARG A 86 4.58 -15.37 -53.33
CA ARG A 86 4.81 -16.70 -53.96
C ARG A 86 5.95 -17.55 -53.34
N PRO A 87 6.00 -18.87 -53.63
CA PRO A 87 6.97 -19.81 -53.08
C PRO A 87 8.27 -19.98 -53.90
N PHE A 88 9.22 -20.71 -53.28
CA PHE A 88 10.54 -21.15 -53.74
C PHE A 88 10.54 -22.08 -54.99
N HIS A 89 11.69 -22.13 -55.67
CA HIS A 89 12.19 -23.31 -56.40
C HIS A 89 13.71 -23.45 -56.19
N ALA A 90 14.25 -24.67 -56.34
CA ALA A 90 15.61 -25.05 -55.94
C ALA A 90 16.38 -25.83 -57.04
N SER A 91 17.65 -26.20 -56.74
CA SER A 91 18.57 -27.04 -57.53
C SER A 91 19.31 -26.30 -58.67
N THR A 92 20.59 -26.55 -59.02
CA THR A 92 21.52 -27.67 -58.71
C THR A 92 23.01 -27.21 -58.81
N ALA A 93 23.96 -27.90 -58.17
CA ALA A 93 25.42 -27.70 -58.33
C ALA A 93 26.02 -28.56 -59.47
N PRO A 94 27.31 -28.36 -59.84
CA PRO A 94 28.33 -29.35 -59.45
C PRO A 94 29.70 -28.78 -59.00
N ARG A 95 30.66 -29.68 -58.72
CA ARG A 95 31.87 -29.51 -57.86
C ARG A 95 33.20 -29.32 -58.63
N THR A 96 34.19 -28.70 -57.94
CA THR A 96 35.66 -28.95 -57.89
C THR A 96 36.41 -29.38 -59.18
N THR A 97 37.55 -28.78 -59.56
CA THR A 97 38.88 -28.76 -58.88
C THR A 97 39.78 -27.62 -59.48
N SER A 98 41.05 -27.31 -59.13
CA SER A 98 41.96 -27.50 -57.96
C SER A 98 43.27 -26.71 -58.20
N ALA A 99 43.85 -26.03 -57.19
CA ALA A 99 45.29 -25.71 -57.09
C ALA A 99 45.66 -25.02 -55.76
N SER A 100 46.88 -25.26 -55.27
CA SER A 100 47.47 -24.72 -54.04
C SER A 100 48.36 -23.51 -54.28
N ALA A 101 48.34 -22.51 -53.39
CA ALA A 101 49.52 -21.72 -53.03
C ALA A 101 49.34 -20.99 -51.69
N SER A 102 50.41 -20.93 -50.90
CA SER A 102 50.48 -20.28 -49.59
C SER A 102 50.67 -18.77 -49.67
N ALA A 103 49.97 -18.00 -48.82
CA ALA A 103 50.35 -16.63 -48.48
C ALA A 103 50.01 -16.34 -47.00
N SER A 104 50.92 -15.66 -46.29
CA SER A 104 50.81 -15.40 -44.86
C SER A 104 49.76 -14.31 -44.57
N ALA A 105 48.80 -14.59 -43.70
CA ALA A 105 47.82 -13.60 -43.25
C ALA A 105 48.32 -12.90 -41.97
N ALA A 106 48.64 -11.61 -42.09
CA ALA A 106 48.90 -10.77 -40.93
C ALA A 106 47.62 -10.56 -40.11
N TYR A 107 47.75 -10.58 -38.78
CA TYR A 107 46.67 -10.17 -37.88
C TYR A 107 46.35 -8.68 -38.12
N PRO A 108 45.06 -8.29 -38.22
CA PRO A 108 44.69 -6.88 -38.20
C PRO A 108 44.99 -6.32 -36.80
N ALA A 109 45.77 -5.25 -36.74
CA ALA A 109 46.03 -4.54 -35.49
C ALA A 109 44.71 -4.00 -34.92
N SER A 110 44.53 -4.11 -33.60
CA SER A 110 43.42 -3.47 -32.92
C SER A 110 43.50 -1.95 -33.12
N SER A 111 42.38 -1.34 -33.47
CA SER A 111 42.24 0.10 -33.52
C SER A 111 42.40 0.65 -32.11
N ALA A 112 43.56 1.24 -31.80
CA ALA A 112 43.75 2.00 -30.59
C ALA A 112 42.77 3.18 -30.58
N SER A 113 41.81 3.15 -29.65
CA SER A 113 40.99 4.31 -29.34
C SER A 113 41.89 5.44 -28.85
N SER A 114 41.72 6.64 -29.39
CA SER A 114 42.39 7.84 -28.91
C SER A 114 42.22 7.98 -27.39
N PRO A 115 43.25 8.40 -26.63
CA PRO A 115 43.08 8.67 -25.21
C PRO A 115 42.02 9.77 -25.03
N PRO A 116 41.10 9.64 -24.05
CA PRO A 116 40.07 10.66 -23.83
C PRO A 116 40.71 11.99 -23.44
N ASP A 117 40.19 13.10 -24.00
CA ASP A 117 40.72 14.43 -23.75
C ASP A 117 40.81 14.72 -22.24
N ALA A 118 41.96 15.16 -21.75
CA ALA A 118 42.19 15.38 -20.31
C ALA A 118 41.17 16.33 -19.65
N ALA A 119 40.56 17.24 -20.44
CA ALA A 119 39.47 18.10 -20.00
C ALA A 119 38.17 17.32 -19.68
N SER A 120 37.89 16.24 -20.41
CA SER A 120 36.75 15.35 -20.14
C SER A 120 36.93 14.56 -18.84
N ILE A 121 38.13 14.00 -18.63
CA ILE A 121 38.52 13.27 -17.41
C ILE A 121 38.36 14.18 -16.18
N THR A 122 38.91 15.39 -16.26
CA THR A 122 38.82 16.39 -15.16
C THR A 122 37.37 16.70 -14.79
N LYS A 123 36.47 16.82 -15.78
CA LYS A 123 35.04 17.07 -15.57
C LYS A 123 34.32 15.88 -14.91
N VAL A 124 34.65 14.65 -15.31
CA VAL A 124 34.13 13.43 -14.68
C VAL A 124 34.57 13.34 -13.22
N ILE A 125 35.85 13.61 -12.94
CA ILE A 125 36.38 13.65 -11.55
C ILE A 125 35.60 14.65 -10.69
N SER A 126 35.34 15.87 -11.17
CA SER A 126 34.56 16.85 -10.39
C SER A 126 33.11 16.41 -10.17
N SER A 127 32.46 15.83 -11.20
CA SER A 127 31.08 15.31 -11.10
C SER A 127 30.97 14.14 -10.10
N ASN A 128 31.95 13.25 -10.10
CA ASN A 128 32.03 12.14 -9.16
C ASN A 128 32.30 12.63 -7.73
N GLN A 129 33.14 13.65 -7.54
CA GLN A 129 33.39 14.27 -6.23
C GLN A 129 32.13 14.95 -5.66
N GLU A 130 31.36 15.67 -6.48
CA GLU A 130 30.09 16.26 -6.06
C GLU A 130 29.06 15.18 -5.68
N SER A 131 28.96 14.12 -6.47
CA SER A 131 28.07 12.98 -6.22
C SER A 131 28.45 12.20 -4.97
N TYR A 132 29.75 11.99 -4.73
CA TYR A 132 30.28 11.40 -3.51
C TYR A 132 30.04 12.29 -2.27
N ALA A 133 30.18 13.61 -2.40
CA ALA A 133 29.84 14.55 -1.34
C ALA A 133 28.34 14.51 -0.99
N HIS A 134 27.46 14.25 -1.97
CA HIS A 134 26.04 14.00 -1.74
C HIS A 134 25.79 12.67 -1.01
N ILE A 135 26.42 11.57 -1.44
CA ILE A 135 26.40 10.27 -0.75
C ILE A 135 26.81 10.40 0.72
N ARG A 136 27.90 11.15 0.99
CA ARG A 136 28.38 11.38 2.35
C ARG A 136 27.34 12.11 3.21
N ARG A 137 26.68 13.14 2.68
CA ARG A 137 25.57 13.84 3.38
C ARG A 137 24.40 12.91 3.68
N LEU A 138 24.03 12.01 2.76
CA LEU A 138 22.99 11.00 3.02
C LEU A 138 23.41 10.03 4.13
N MET A 139 24.67 9.59 4.12
CA MET A 139 25.20 8.72 5.16
C MET A 139 25.25 9.42 6.54
N ASP A 140 25.67 10.68 6.57
CA ASP A 140 25.66 11.52 7.78
C ASP A 140 24.22 11.64 8.33
N ILE A 141 23.22 11.86 7.46
CA ILE A 141 21.79 11.84 7.80
C ILE A 141 21.37 10.49 8.43
N VAL A 142 21.68 9.36 7.81
CA VAL A 142 21.35 8.02 8.34
C VAL A 142 22.03 7.75 9.68
N SER A 143 23.26 8.24 9.87
CA SER A 143 23.99 8.15 11.13
C SER A 143 23.38 8.99 12.26
N ALA A 144 22.85 10.18 11.93
CA ALA A 144 22.29 11.12 12.90
C ALA A 144 20.84 10.79 13.31
N GLN A 145 20.08 10.09 12.46
CA GLN A 145 18.68 9.75 12.73
C GLN A 145 18.48 8.52 13.63
N THR A 146 19.55 7.77 13.94
CA THR A 146 19.45 6.49 14.64
C THR A 146 20.64 6.28 15.58
N ASP A 147 20.38 6.00 16.85
CA ASP A 147 21.43 5.65 17.82
C ASP A 147 21.94 4.22 17.58
N TRP A 148 22.81 4.07 16.58
CA TRP A 148 23.44 2.80 16.18
C TRP A 148 24.20 2.13 17.33
N THR A 149 24.75 2.92 18.26
CA THR A 149 25.39 2.45 19.50
C THR A 149 24.37 1.80 20.43
N GLN A 150 23.21 2.44 20.64
CA GLN A 150 22.12 1.91 21.47
C GLN A 150 21.52 0.65 20.84
N LYS A 151 21.28 0.63 19.51
CA LYS A 151 20.84 -0.57 18.79
C LYS A 151 21.85 -1.72 18.94
N THR A 152 23.15 -1.44 18.80
CA THR A 152 24.21 -2.46 18.99
C THR A 152 24.22 -3.02 20.42
N ASN A 153 24.06 -2.16 21.44
CA ASN A 153 23.94 -2.57 22.84
C ASN A 153 22.64 -3.34 23.12
N HIS A 154 21.56 -3.05 22.41
CA HIS A 154 20.32 -3.81 22.51
C HIS A 154 20.47 -5.20 21.89
N ALA A 155 21.09 -5.31 20.70
CA ALA A 155 21.41 -6.58 20.06
C ALA A 155 22.26 -7.50 20.96
N SER A 156 23.28 -6.95 21.63
CA SER A 156 24.11 -7.72 22.56
C SER A 156 23.33 -8.15 23.80
N SER A 157 22.54 -7.25 24.41
CA SER A 157 21.67 -7.58 25.55
C SER A 157 20.65 -8.68 25.23
N LEU A 158 19.99 -8.61 24.07
CA LEU A 158 19.07 -9.64 23.58
C LEU A 158 19.82 -10.97 23.34
N THR A 159 21.00 -10.92 22.73
CA THR A 159 21.85 -12.12 22.53
C THR A 159 22.21 -12.77 23.87
N SER A 160 22.60 -11.99 24.89
CA SER A 160 22.87 -12.51 26.23
C SER A 160 21.63 -13.11 26.90
N ARG A 161 20.46 -12.47 26.78
CA ARG A 161 19.20 -13.00 27.33
C ARG A 161 18.82 -14.34 26.67
N LEU A 162 18.90 -14.43 25.35
CA LEU A 162 18.58 -15.64 24.59
C LEU A 162 19.59 -16.78 24.80
N SER A 163 20.80 -16.48 25.28
CA SER A 163 21.79 -17.49 25.67
C SER A 163 21.47 -18.18 27.02
N SER A 164 20.53 -17.64 27.81
CA SER A 164 20.10 -18.27 29.07
C SER A 164 19.01 -19.33 28.83
N ASN A 165 19.25 -20.58 29.26
CA ASN A 165 18.33 -21.70 29.04
C ASN A 165 16.98 -21.51 29.76
N THR A 166 16.98 -20.77 30.88
CA THR A 166 15.83 -20.49 31.73
C THR A 166 14.68 -19.77 31.01
N LEU A 167 14.97 -18.99 29.97
CA LEU A 167 13.96 -18.25 29.21
C LEU A 167 13.21 -19.17 28.22
N TRP A 168 13.88 -20.18 27.68
CA TRP A 168 13.29 -21.23 26.84
C TRP A 168 12.46 -22.24 27.66
N GLU A 169 12.88 -22.51 28.89
CA GLU A 169 12.18 -23.41 29.83
C GLU A 169 10.89 -22.81 30.41
N SER A 170 10.83 -21.48 30.57
CA SER A 170 9.69 -20.79 31.20
C SER A 170 8.64 -20.30 30.21
N ASP A 171 9.03 -19.58 29.15
CA ASP A 171 8.12 -18.92 28.21
C ASP A 171 8.61 -19.04 26.74
N PRO A 172 8.41 -20.18 26.06
CA PRO A 172 8.90 -20.39 24.70
C PRO A 172 8.33 -19.39 23.68
N SER A 173 7.12 -18.87 23.89
CA SER A 173 6.52 -17.83 23.03
C SER A 173 7.28 -16.49 23.09
N LYS A 174 7.75 -16.10 24.29
CA LYS A 174 8.56 -14.89 24.48
C LYS A 174 9.96 -15.08 23.90
N ALA A 175 10.55 -16.27 24.04
CA ALA A 175 11.83 -16.60 23.43
C ALA A 175 11.80 -16.43 21.90
N VAL A 176 10.76 -16.94 21.23
CA VAL A 176 10.57 -16.79 19.78
C VAL A 176 10.37 -15.32 19.38
N ALA A 177 9.61 -14.53 20.14
CA ALA A 177 9.42 -13.10 19.87
C ALA A 177 10.75 -12.31 19.97
N LEU A 178 11.53 -12.54 21.04
CA LEU A 178 12.84 -11.89 21.22
C LEU A 178 13.87 -12.36 20.18
N GLN A 179 13.82 -13.62 19.75
CA GLN A 179 14.66 -14.14 18.67
C GLN A 179 14.35 -13.48 17.33
N ARG A 180 13.07 -13.22 17.04
CA ARG A 180 12.63 -12.46 15.86
C ARG A 180 13.12 -11.02 15.91
N GLU A 181 12.89 -10.32 17.02
CA GLU A 181 13.37 -8.94 17.24
C GLU A 181 14.89 -8.85 17.06
N LEU A 182 15.65 -9.78 17.63
CA LEU A 182 17.09 -9.88 17.44
C LEU A 182 17.48 -10.09 15.97
N SER A 183 16.72 -10.89 15.21
CA SER A 183 17.02 -11.13 13.79
C SER A 183 16.78 -9.89 12.92
N GLU A 184 15.67 -9.19 13.15
CA GLU A 184 15.33 -7.93 12.47
C GLU A 184 16.38 -6.85 12.79
N LEU A 185 16.75 -6.70 14.07
CA LEU A 185 17.71 -5.70 14.52
C LEU A 185 19.16 -6.03 14.10
N LYS A 186 19.53 -7.32 13.97
CA LYS A 186 20.83 -7.71 13.37
C LYS A 186 20.88 -7.41 11.88
N GLN A 187 19.78 -7.62 11.14
CA GLN A 187 19.71 -7.30 9.72
C GLN A 187 19.92 -5.79 9.48
N GLU A 188 19.22 -4.94 10.24
CA GLU A 188 19.42 -3.48 10.16
C GLU A 188 20.88 -3.08 10.44
N LEU A 189 21.52 -3.71 11.44
CA LEU A 189 22.91 -3.45 11.79
C LEU A 189 23.92 -3.93 10.72
N THR A 190 23.63 -5.01 9.99
CA THR A 190 24.47 -5.43 8.86
C THR A 190 24.27 -4.51 7.66
N GLU A 191 23.02 -4.18 7.29
CA GLU A 191 22.74 -3.25 6.19
C GLU A 191 23.43 -1.89 6.39
N TYR A 192 23.39 -1.34 7.61
CA TYR A 192 24.07 -0.09 7.95
C TYR A 192 25.60 -0.16 7.83
N LYS A 193 26.22 -1.28 8.25
CA LYS A 193 27.67 -1.48 8.13
C LYS A 193 28.09 -1.61 6.68
N ASP A 194 27.41 -2.46 5.92
CA ASP A 194 27.71 -2.70 4.50
C ASP A 194 27.62 -1.40 3.67
N MET A 195 26.63 -0.53 3.95
CA MET A 195 26.56 0.79 3.32
C MET A 195 27.70 1.72 3.77
N ARG A 196 28.03 1.73 5.07
CA ARG A 196 29.14 2.55 5.60
C ARG A 196 30.47 2.18 4.97
N ASP A 197 30.74 0.89 4.86
CA ASP A 197 32.02 0.37 4.38
C ASP A 197 32.15 0.64 2.88
N LYS A 198 31.08 0.47 2.08
CA LYS A 198 31.04 0.90 0.67
C LYS A 198 31.28 2.40 0.46
N VAL A 199 30.80 3.28 1.35
CA VAL A 199 31.13 4.71 1.29
C VAL A 199 32.63 4.95 1.49
N ASN A 200 33.28 4.19 2.38
CA ASN A 200 34.72 4.31 2.61
C ASN A 200 35.54 3.72 1.44
N GLU A 201 35.10 2.59 0.89
CA GLU A 201 35.72 1.94 -0.29
C GLU A 201 35.67 2.86 -1.51
N LEU A 202 34.53 3.49 -1.80
CA LEU A 202 34.41 4.48 -2.88
C LEU A 202 35.31 5.71 -2.68
N ALA A 203 35.58 6.11 -1.43
CA ALA A 203 36.52 7.19 -1.16
C ALA A 203 37.93 6.84 -1.65
N ALA A 204 38.40 5.63 -1.31
CA ALA A 204 39.71 5.14 -1.72
C ALA A 204 39.79 4.91 -3.24
N MET A 205 38.74 4.34 -3.86
CA MET A 205 38.70 4.14 -5.30
C MET A 205 38.68 5.47 -6.08
N LEU A 206 38.01 6.52 -5.57
CA LEU A 206 38.04 7.87 -6.15
C LEU A 206 39.41 8.53 -6.07
N GLU A 207 40.14 8.30 -4.98
CA GLU A 207 41.48 8.84 -4.79
C GLU A 207 42.48 8.18 -5.76
N LEU A 208 42.48 6.84 -5.81
CA LEU A 208 43.27 6.06 -6.78
C LEU A 208 42.96 6.43 -8.24
N ALA A 209 41.68 6.48 -8.62
CA ALA A 209 41.26 6.83 -9.98
C ALA A 209 41.66 8.26 -10.39
N ARG A 210 41.81 9.17 -9.41
CA ARG A 210 42.31 10.52 -9.63
C ARG A 210 43.84 10.57 -9.78
N GLU A 211 44.57 9.75 -9.04
CA GLU A 211 46.04 9.68 -9.10
C GLU A 211 46.53 9.01 -10.40
N GLU A 212 45.90 7.89 -10.79
CA GLU A 212 46.28 7.14 -12.00
C GLU A 212 45.72 7.77 -13.29
N GLY A 213 44.62 8.53 -13.19
CA GLY A 213 43.98 9.18 -14.34
C GLY A 213 43.28 8.20 -15.31
N ASP A 214 43.04 6.95 -14.89
CA ASP A 214 42.40 5.94 -15.73
C ASP A 214 40.90 6.23 -15.94
N ALA A 215 40.54 6.45 -17.19
CA ALA A 215 39.17 6.68 -17.62
C ALA A 215 38.27 5.44 -17.45
N ALA A 216 38.80 4.23 -17.51
CA ALA A 216 38.02 3.01 -17.30
C ALA A 216 37.63 2.86 -15.82
N LEU A 217 38.59 3.02 -14.90
CA LEU A 217 38.33 3.04 -13.46
C LEU A 217 37.37 4.17 -13.06
N LEU A 218 37.50 5.38 -13.62
CA LEU A 218 36.58 6.48 -13.35
C LEU A 218 35.13 6.20 -13.79
N GLN A 219 34.93 5.44 -14.87
CA GLN A 219 33.60 5.01 -15.30
C GLN A 219 33.01 3.95 -14.36
N ALA A 220 33.79 2.96 -13.95
CA ALA A 220 33.35 1.96 -12.96
C ALA A 220 32.92 2.64 -11.64
N VAL A 221 33.77 3.52 -11.11
CA VAL A 221 33.47 4.30 -9.89
C VAL A 221 32.24 5.19 -10.06
N SER A 222 31.98 5.76 -11.25
CA SER A 222 30.76 6.54 -11.48
C SER A 222 29.49 5.68 -11.39
N ALA A 223 29.51 4.44 -11.90
CA ALA A 223 28.40 3.51 -11.81
C ALA A 223 28.15 3.05 -10.36
N ASP A 224 29.21 2.74 -9.62
CA ASP A 224 29.11 2.38 -8.20
C ASP A 224 28.56 3.53 -7.33
N ILE A 225 28.95 4.77 -7.64
CA ILE A 225 28.39 5.98 -7.03
C ILE A 225 26.89 6.10 -7.31
N GLU A 226 26.45 5.93 -8.56
CA GLU A 226 25.01 5.99 -8.90
C GLU A 226 24.22 4.88 -8.19
N GLN A 227 24.73 3.64 -8.16
CA GLN A 227 24.11 2.52 -7.48
C GLN A 227 24.03 2.73 -5.95
N LEU A 228 25.11 3.17 -5.31
CA LEU A 228 25.12 3.43 -3.87
C LEU A 228 24.26 4.64 -3.50
N LYS A 229 24.23 5.69 -4.33
CA LYS A 229 23.33 6.83 -4.16
C LYS A 229 21.86 6.39 -4.17
N ALA A 230 21.43 5.61 -5.16
CA ALA A 230 20.06 5.09 -5.22
C ALA A 230 19.72 4.20 -4.00
N THR A 231 20.67 3.36 -3.58
CA THR A 231 20.53 2.50 -2.39
C THR A 231 20.39 3.32 -1.10
N LEU A 232 21.26 4.32 -0.89
CA LEU A 232 21.20 5.20 0.29
C LEU A 232 19.96 6.09 0.27
N GLN A 233 19.50 6.56 -0.89
CA GLN A 233 18.24 7.31 -1.00
C GLN A 233 17.04 6.44 -0.58
N SER A 234 16.92 5.22 -1.11
CA SER A 234 15.82 4.30 -0.74
C SER A 234 15.87 3.92 0.75
N TYR A 235 17.07 3.71 1.30
CA TYR A 235 17.26 3.42 2.72
C TYR A 235 16.92 4.63 3.61
N THR A 236 17.37 5.83 3.24
CA THR A 236 17.07 7.07 3.96
C THR A 236 15.56 7.29 4.02
N VAL A 237 14.87 7.15 2.88
CA VAL A 237 13.40 7.23 2.78
C VAL A 237 12.72 6.20 3.69
N ARG A 238 13.15 4.93 3.65
CA ARG A 238 12.64 3.88 4.53
C ARG A 238 12.80 4.25 6.01
N LEU A 239 13.97 4.81 6.37
CA LEU A 239 14.27 5.26 7.72
C LEU A 239 13.43 6.48 8.14
N MET A 240 13.04 7.35 7.20
CA MET A 240 12.05 8.43 7.41
C MET A 240 10.62 7.94 7.64
N MET A 241 10.31 6.71 7.21
CA MET A 241 9.00 6.07 7.31
C MET A 241 8.92 5.05 8.44
N SER A 242 9.53 5.38 9.58
CA SER A 242 9.63 4.49 10.74
C SER A 242 8.42 4.53 11.67
N SER A 243 7.38 5.33 11.41
CA SER A 243 6.17 5.32 12.24
C SER A 243 5.39 4.02 12.03
N PRO A 244 4.78 3.41 13.06
CA PRO A 244 3.94 2.23 12.89
C PRO A 244 2.82 2.42 11.85
N GLN A 245 2.30 3.64 11.75
CA GLN A 245 1.24 4.00 10.81
C GLN A 245 1.74 4.21 9.38
N ASP A 246 3.03 4.50 9.17
CA ASP A 246 3.56 4.89 7.84
C ASP A 246 3.40 3.79 6.80
N LYS A 247 3.25 2.52 7.24
CA LYS A 247 3.15 1.34 6.39
C LYS A 247 1.84 1.25 5.60
N TYR A 248 0.76 1.76 6.18
CA TYR A 248 -0.62 1.55 5.71
C TYR A 248 -0.97 2.35 4.46
N GLY A 249 -2.14 2.02 3.89
CA GLY A 249 -2.88 2.89 2.98
C GLY A 249 -3.23 4.23 3.62
N CYS A 250 -3.78 5.15 2.84
CA CYS A 250 -4.28 6.42 3.36
C CYS A 250 -5.54 6.90 2.65
N PHE A 251 -6.35 7.63 3.42
CA PHE A 251 -7.44 8.43 2.91
C PHE A 251 -6.97 9.87 2.74
N ILE A 252 -7.27 10.47 1.59
CA ILE A 252 -7.15 11.91 1.35
C ILE A 252 -8.57 12.50 1.29
N GLU A 253 -8.91 13.37 2.25
CA GLU A 253 -10.10 14.23 2.13
C GLU A 253 -9.69 15.60 1.58
N LEU A 254 -10.33 16.00 0.48
CA LEU A 254 -10.20 17.32 -0.11
C LEU A 254 -11.48 18.11 0.15
N ARG A 255 -11.36 19.39 0.52
CA ARG A 255 -12.51 20.29 0.70
C ARG A 255 -12.23 21.69 0.14
N SER A 256 -13.18 22.23 -0.62
CA SER A 256 -13.08 23.57 -1.20
C SER A 256 -13.07 24.64 -0.10
N GLY A 257 -12.05 25.49 -0.06
CA GLY A 257 -11.94 26.62 0.84
C GLY A 257 -12.42 27.92 0.20
N ALA A 258 -11.86 29.05 0.63
CA ALA A 258 -12.12 30.35 0.01
C ALA A 258 -11.78 30.36 -1.49
N GLY A 259 -12.62 31.00 -2.31
CA GLY A 259 -12.52 31.01 -3.78
C GLY A 259 -13.81 30.66 -4.53
N GLY A 260 -14.84 30.15 -3.83
CA GLY A 260 -16.15 29.83 -4.42
C GLY A 260 -16.06 28.74 -5.50
N ALA A 261 -16.66 29.00 -6.67
CA ALA A 261 -16.64 28.05 -7.79
C ALA A 261 -15.20 27.69 -8.24
N GLU A 262 -14.26 28.63 -8.13
CA GLU A 262 -12.87 28.43 -8.54
C GLU A 262 -12.09 27.51 -7.58
N SER A 263 -12.42 27.48 -6.29
CA SER A 263 -11.86 26.45 -5.37
C SER A 263 -12.46 25.06 -5.65
N GLY A 264 -13.69 24.99 -6.17
CA GLY A 264 -14.28 23.72 -6.62
C GLY A 264 -13.58 23.12 -7.85
N LEU A 265 -13.22 23.95 -8.84
CA LEU A 265 -12.40 23.52 -9.98
C LEU A 265 -10.99 23.10 -9.56
N PHE A 266 -10.37 23.84 -8.63
CA PHE A 266 -9.05 23.49 -8.12
C PHE A 266 -9.06 22.17 -7.34
N LEU A 267 -10.14 21.85 -6.62
CA LEU A 267 -10.30 20.56 -5.95
C LEU A 267 -10.25 19.41 -6.96
N THR A 268 -10.96 19.52 -8.09
CA THR A 268 -10.93 18.54 -9.18
C THR A 268 -9.51 18.37 -9.77
N MET A 269 -8.74 19.46 -9.88
CA MET A 269 -7.34 19.40 -10.32
C MET A 269 -6.46 18.61 -9.32
N LEU A 270 -6.58 18.88 -8.02
CA LEU A 270 -5.84 18.15 -6.99
C LEU A 270 -6.26 16.67 -6.90
N LEU A 271 -7.54 16.36 -7.06
CA LEU A 271 -8.04 14.99 -7.09
C LEU A 271 -7.42 14.19 -8.25
N ARG A 272 -7.34 14.78 -9.46
CA ARG A 272 -6.62 14.19 -10.60
C ARG A 272 -5.13 14.03 -10.30
N MET A 273 -4.49 15.04 -9.70
CA MET A 273 -3.07 15.03 -9.37
C MET A 273 -2.70 13.86 -8.44
N TYR A 274 -3.43 13.67 -7.33
CA TYR A 274 -3.19 12.55 -6.41
C TYR A 274 -3.56 11.19 -7.01
N SER A 275 -4.61 11.12 -7.83
CA SER A 275 -4.99 9.88 -8.53
C SER A 275 -3.91 9.45 -9.55
N ARG A 276 -3.30 10.40 -10.26
CA ARG A 276 -2.18 10.14 -11.17
C ARG A 276 -0.90 9.81 -10.43
N TRP A 277 -0.59 10.51 -9.33
CA TRP A 277 0.53 10.15 -8.45
C TRP A 277 0.43 8.70 -8.00
N ALA A 278 -0.73 8.26 -7.50
CA ALA A 278 -0.94 6.86 -7.10
C ALA A 278 -0.75 5.86 -8.25
N THR A 279 -1.16 6.22 -9.46
CA THR A 279 -0.99 5.37 -10.66
C THR A 279 0.48 5.26 -11.10
N ASN A 280 1.23 6.34 -10.97
CA ASN A 280 2.66 6.43 -11.30
C ASN A 280 3.56 6.00 -10.12
N TYR A 281 2.99 5.77 -8.94
CA TYR A 281 3.70 5.46 -7.71
C TYR A 281 4.45 4.13 -7.83
N HIS A 282 5.76 4.21 -7.66
CA HIS A 282 6.65 3.08 -7.46
C HIS A 282 7.41 3.29 -6.15
N THR A 283 7.44 2.30 -5.27
CA THR A 283 8.26 2.44 -4.06
C THR A 283 9.74 2.22 -4.42
N PRO A 284 10.68 3.00 -3.86
CA PRO A 284 12.12 2.69 -3.96
C PRO A 284 12.50 1.34 -3.30
N ILE A 285 11.58 0.76 -2.52
CA ILE A 285 11.74 -0.50 -1.77
C ILE A 285 11.30 -1.70 -2.63
N ASP A 286 10.28 -1.52 -3.47
CA ASP A 286 9.73 -2.47 -4.44
C ASP A 286 9.24 -1.71 -5.70
N PRO A 287 9.97 -1.78 -6.82
CA PRO A 287 9.62 -1.10 -8.07
C PRO A 287 8.45 -1.77 -8.82
N SER A 288 7.98 -2.94 -8.38
CA SER A 288 6.76 -3.59 -8.90
C SER A 288 5.49 -3.13 -8.17
N SER A 289 5.63 -2.57 -6.96
CA SER A 289 4.53 -2.03 -6.17
C SER A 289 3.90 -0.83 -6.86
N ARG A 290 2.57 -0.86 -7.02
CA ARG A 290 1.74 0.24 -7.50
C ARG A 290 0.68 0.56 -6.46
N ALA A 291 0.36 1.84 -6.28
CA ALA A 291 -0.78 2.22 -5.47
C ALA A 291 -2.08 2.18 -6.30
N LYS A 292 -3.19 1.85 -5.65
CA LYS A 292 -4.53 1.89 -6.23
C LYS A 292 -5.28 3.08 -5.64
N ALA A 293 -5.64 4.04 -6.48
CA ALA A 293 -6.55 5.12 -6.11
C ALA A 293 -8.02 4.68 -6.34
N THR A 294 -8.85 4.83 -5.31
CA THR A 294 -10.30 4.55 -5.35
C THR A 294 -11.06 5.76 -4.82
N LEU A 295 -11.92 6.37 -5.62
CA LEU A 295 -12.79 7.46 -5.17
C LEU A 295 -13.93 6.84 -4.34
N LEU A 296 -14.08 7.28 -3.09
CA LEU A 296 -15.11 6.77 -2.16
C LEU A 296 -16.34 7.67 -2.11
N ASP A 297 -16.13 8.98 -2.07
CA ASP A 297 -17.19 9.98 -1.99
C ASP A 297 -16.79 11.23 -2.78
N SER A 298 -17.76 11.88 -3.40
CA SER A 298 -17.60 13.17 -4.07
C SER A 298 -18.90 13.97 -4.03
N THR A 299 -18.82 15.16 -3.46
CA THR A 299 -19.94 16.11 -3.43
C THR A 299 -19.75 17.14 -4.54
N PRO A 300 -20.64 17.21 -5.54
CA PRO A 300 -20.58 18.26 -6.56
C PRO A 300 -20.79 19.65 -5.93
N SER A 301 -20.25 20.66 -6.59
CA SER A 301 -20.56 22.08 -6.32
C SER A 301 -21.63 22.60 -7.28
N ASP A 302 -22.05 23.86 -7.11
CA ASP A 302 -23.07 24.49 -7.96
C ASP A 302 -22.58 24.76 -9.41
N HIS A 303 -21.28 24.59 -9.66
CA HIS A 303 -20.62 24.69 -10.97
C HIS A 303 -19.84 23.39 -11.26
N ASP A 304 -19.08 23.36 -12.37
CA ASP A 304 -18.32 22.21 -12.91
C ASP A 304 -17.14 21.69 -12.03
N GLY A 305 -17.20 21.91 -10.72
CA GLY A 305 -16.21 21.51 -9.73
C GLY A 305 -16.80 20.72 -8.56
N LEU A 306 -15.94 20.34 -7.62
CA LEU A 306 -16.31 19.55 -6.44
C LEU A 306 -16.18 20.35 -5.14
N LYS A 307 -17.14 20.21 -4.23
CA LYS A 307 -17.12 20.85 -2.90
C LYS A 307 -16.29 20.05 -1.89
N SER A 308 -16.39 18.73 -1.98
CA SER A 308 -15.62 17.77 -1.18
C SER A 308 -15.39 16.48 -1.98
N ALA A 309 -14.27 15.80 -1.73
CA ALA A 309 -14.00 14.47 -2.27
C ALA A 309 -13.12 13.67 -1.30
N THR A 310 -13.37 12.37 -1.19
CA THR A 310 -12.57 11.44 -0.39
C THR A 310 -11.97 10.37 -1.29
N LEU A 311 -10.65 10.31 -1.35
CA LEU A 311 -9.87 9.36 -2.14
C LEU A 311 -9.16 8.38 -1.22
N LEU A 312 -9.38 7.07 -1.40
CA LEU A 312 -8.57 6.02 -0.79
C LEU A 312 -7.39 5.69 -1.71
N ILE A 313 -6.18 5.72 -1.16
CA ILE A 313 -4.96 5.27 -1.81
C ILE A 313 -4.45 4.06 -1.05
N SER A 314 -4.69 2.88 -1.61
CA SER A 314 -4.20 1.60 -1.09
C SER A 314 -2.85 1.29 -1.71
N GLY A 315 -1.81 1.14 -0.90
CA GLY A 315 -0.47 0.79 -1.37
C GLY A 315 0.58 0.91 -0.28
N LEU A 316 1.66 0.13 -0.40
CA LEU A 316 2.70 0.06 0.62
C LEU A 316 3.34 1.44 0.85
N HIS A 317 3.40 1.84 2.13
CA HIS A 317 4.01 3.08 2.60
C HIS A 317 3.34 4.38 2.10
N THR A 318 2.14 4.31 1.51
CA THR A 318 1.49 5.48 0.89
C THR A 318 1.13 6.56 1.91
N TYR A 319 0.68 6.20 3.13
CA TYR A 319 0.52 7.17 4.23
C TYR A 319 1.84 7.84 4.61
N GLY A 320 2.94 7.07 4.70
CA GLY A 320 4.26 7.58 5.05
C GLY A 320 4.76 8.68 4.12
N TRP A 321 4.42 8.62 2.83
CA TRP A 321 4.68 9.69 1.87
C TRP A 321 3.70 10.88 2.03
N LEU A 322 2.40 10.59 2.02
CA LEU A 322 1.36 11.61 1.87
C LEU A 322 0.97 12.34 3.17
N LYS A 323 1.38 11.85 4.35
CA LYS A 323 1.09 12.51 5.64
C LYS A 323 1.47 14.00 5.70
N HIS A 324 2.49 14.42 4.93
CA HIS A 324 2.94 15.81 4.85
C HIS A 324 2.23 16.63 3.76
N GLU A 325 1.29 16.07 3.02
CA GLU A 325 0.38 16.83 2.14
C GLU A 325 -0.81 17.42 2.90
N ALA A 326 -1.01 17.04 4.17
CA ALA A 326 -2.04 17.62 5.01
C ALA A 326 -1.78 19.12 5.25
N GLY A 327 -2.74 19.97 4.90
CA GLY A 327 -2.66 21.42 4.97
C GLY A 327 -3.42 22.12 3.85
N ILE A 328 -3.14 23.41 3.65
CA ILE A 328 -3.86 24.24 2.67
C ILE A 328 -3.03 24.45 1.41
N HIS A 329 -3.62 24.05 0.28
CA HIS A 329 -3.08 24.26 -1.05
C HIS A 329 -3.72 25.53 -1.63
N ARG A 330 -2.89 26.41 -2.20
CA ARG A 330 -3.32 27.69 -2.79
C ARG A 330 -3.07 27.68 -4.30
N LEU A 331 -4.09 27.98 -5.10
CA LEU A 331 -3.97 28.22 -6.54
C LEU A 331 -4.05 29.72 -6.83
N VAL A 332 -3.21 30.18 -7.76
CA VAL A 332 -3.24 31.54 -8.32
C VAL A 332 -3.23 31.42 -9.84
N ARG A 333 -4.37 31.69 -10.47
CA ARG A 333 -4.53 31.69 -11.93
C ARG A 333 -5.56 32.70 -12.42
N ILE A 334 -5.61 32.92 -13.72
CA ILE A 334 -6.78 33.52 -14.38
C ILE A 334 -7.87 32.44 -14.40
N SER A 335 -9.05 32.74 -13.83
CA SER A 335 -10.15 31.78 -13.78
C SER A 335 -10.83 31.65 -15.14
N PRO A 336 -11.15 30.44 -15.62
CA PRO A 336 -11.97 30.26 -16.82
C PRO A 336 -13.45 30.64 -16.60
N LEU A 337 -13.89 30.83 -15.34
CA LEU A 337 -15.26 31.18 -14.98
C LEU A 337 -15.51 32.70 -14.95
N ASP A 338 -14.46 33.52 -14.91
CA ASP A 338 -14.58 34.98 -14.85
C ASP A 338 -14.48 35.61 -16.24
N ALA A 339 -15.60 36.14 -16.73
CA ALA A 339 -15.70 36.86 -18.00
C ALA A 339 -14.74 38.06 -18.13
N ASN A 340 -14.26 38.62 -17.01
CA ASN A 340 -13.29 39.72 -17.01
C ASN A 340 -11.82 39.25 -17.00
N ALA A 341 -11.56 37.94 -17.07
CA ALA A 341 -10.23 37.33 -17.03
C ALA A 341 -9.34 37.84 -15.87
N ARG A 342 -9.94 38.14 -14.70
CA ARG A 342 -9.17 38.62 -13.55
C ARG A 342 -8.37 37.47 -12.95
N ARG A 343 -7.34 37.83 -12.18
CA ARG A 343 -6.59 36.85 -11.39
C ARG A 343 -7.39 36.50 -10.15
N HIS A 344 -7.68 35.21 -10.00
CA HIS A 344 -8.29 34.65 -8.79
C HIS A 344 -7.22 33.98 -7.92
N THR A 345 -7.49 33.93 -6.62
CA THR A 345 -6.76 33.08 -5.66
C THR A 345 -7.78 32.18 -5.00
N SER A 346 -7.57 30.87 -5.10
CA SER A 346 -8.45 29.86 -4.51
C SER A 346 -7.67 28.92 -3.59
N PHE A 347 -8.37 28.35 -2.61
CA PHE A 347 -7.80 27.51 -1.58
C PHE A 347 -8.54 26.17 -1.50
N VAL A 348 -7.81 25.09 -1.23
CA VAL A 348 -8.34 23.76 -0.92
C VAL A 348 -7.61 23.23 0.30
N SER A 349 -8.35 22.81 1.31
CA SER A 349 -7.80 22.03 2.43
C SER A 349 -7.66 20.57 2.02
N VAL A 350 -6.49 20.01 2.28
CA VAL A 350 -6.14 18.60 2.15
C VAL A 350 -5.96 18.04 3.56
N LEU A 351 -6.66 16.96 3.89
CA LEU A 351 -6.43 16.17 5.09
C LEU A 351 -6.02 14.76 4.67
N VAL A 352 -5.02 14.19 5.34
CA VAL A 352 -4.55 12.82 5.12
C VAL A 352 -4.57 12.06 6.44
N TYR A 353 -5.15 10.86 6.45
CA TYR A 353 -5.19 9.97 7.61
C TYR A 353 -4.96 8.51 7.19
N PRO A 354 -4.38 7.66 8.05
CA PRO A 354 -4.02 6.29 7.69
C PRO A 354 -5.26 5.39 7.59
N ASP A 355 -5.16 4.38 6.74
CA ASP A 355 -6.15 3.31 6.63
C ASP A 355 -5.76 2.15 7.58
N ALA A 356 -6.34 2.15 8.78
CA ALA A 356 -5.97 1.21 9.84
C ALA A 356 -6.72 -0.13 9.76
N ASP A 357 -7.74 -0.23 8.91
CA ASP A 357 -8.68 -1.36 8.84
C ASP A 357 -8.09 -2.57 8.06
N ASP A 358 -6.89 -2.42 7.46
CA ASP A 358 -6.12 -3.48 6.75
C ASP A 358 -5.46 -4.50 7.71
N ASN A 359 -5.64 -4.33 9.03
CA ASN A 359 -5.39 -5.39 10.00
C ASN A 359 -6.59 -6.34 9.97
N GLY A 360 -6.49 -7.45 9.21
CA GLY A 360 -7.58 -8.39 8.86
C GLY A 360 -8.28 -9.16 10.00
N GLU A 361 -8.31 -8.61 11.21
CA GLU A 361 -9.22 -9.00 12.29
C GLU A 361 -10.62 -8.39 12.06
N ASP A 362 -10.72 -7.19 11.45
CA ASP A 362 -11.98 -6.46 11.21
C ASP A 362 -12.70 -6.80 9.88
N GLU A 363 -12.05 -7.51 8.95
CA GLU A 363 -12.68 -7.96 7.68
C GLU A 363 -13.85 -8.94 7.88
N LYS A 364 -14.09 -9.43 9.11
CA LYS A 364 -15.29 -10.20 9.48
C LYS A 364 -16.53 -9.30 9.67
N GLY A 365 -16.81 -8.48 8.67
CA GLY A 365 -18.17 -8.04 8.36
C GLY A 365 -18.81 -7.04 9.33
N GLY A 366 -18.06 -6.06 9.85
CA GLY A 366 -18.61 -4.80 10.39
C GLY A 366 -19.62 -4.90 11.53
N GLY A 367 -19.72 -6.05 12.18
CA GLY A 367 -20.62 -6.33 13.29
C GLY A 367 -19.84 -6.46 14.58
N ILE A 368 -20.15 -5.61 15.56
CA ILE A 368 -19.59 -5.71 16.92
C ILE A 368 -20.05 -7.04 17.53
N GLU A 369 -19.20 -8.06 17.51
CA GLU A 369 -19.45 -9.36 18.15
C GLU A 369 -19.42 -9.21 19.68
N ILE A 370 -20.60 -9.01 20.27
CA ILE A 370 -20.73 -8.88 21.73
C ILE A 370 -20.53 -10.26 22.38
N LEU A 371 -19.41 -10.43 23.08
CA LEU A 371 -19.17 -11.59 23.92
C LEU A 371 -20.16 -11.61 25.10
N THR A 372 -20.85 -12.73 25.31
CA THR A 372 -21.81 -12.92 26.42
C THR A 372 -21.21 -12.67 27.81
N LYS A 373 -19.88 -12.74 27.94
CA LYS A 373 -19.14 -12.47 29.20
C LYS A 373 -19.19 -11.01 29.63
N ASP A 374 -19.29 -10.09 28.67
CA ASP A 374 -19.18 -8.65 28.90
C ASP A 374 -20.56 -7.98 29.11
N VAL A 375 -21.63 -8.77 29.09
CA VAL A 375 -23.01 -8.30 29.26
C VAL A 375 -23.60 -8.86 30.56
N ARG A 376 -23.91 -7.96 31.50
CA ARG A 376 -24.78 -8.29 32.63
C ARG A 376 -26.23 -8.32 32.18
N MET A 377 -26.92 -9.42 32.46
CA MET A 377 -28.32 -9.64 32.13
C MET A 377 -29.17 -9.65 33.40
N GLU A 378 -30.18 -8.78 33.44
CA GLU A 378 -31.14 -8.67 34.53
C GLU A 378 -32.54 -8.94 33.95
N SER A 379 -33.28 -9.88 34.54
CA SER A 379 -34.70 -10.08 34.21
C SER A 379 -35.55 -9.25 35.16
N MET A 380 -36.60 -8.64 34.65
CA MET A 380 -37.50 -7.76 35.39
C MET A 380 -38.95 -7.95 34.93
N ARG A 381 -39.89 -7.49 35.75
CA ARG A 381 -41.31 -7.43 35.36
C ARG A 381 -41.51 -6.23 34.43
N ALA A 382 -42.32 -6.41 33.39
CA ALA A 382 -42.65 -5.33 32.47
C ALA A 382 -43.47 -4.24 33.18
N GLN A 383 -43.21 -2.98 32.87
CA GLN A 383 -43.93 -1.84 33.42
C GLN A 383 -44.99 -1.33 32.43
N GLY A 384 -46.26 -1.37 32.84
CA GLY A 384 -47.38 -0.85 32.06
C GLY A 384 -48.75 -1.27 32.63
N ALA A 385 -49.82 -0.64 32.15
CA ALA A 385 -51.18 -1.07 32.45
C ALA A 385 -51.50 -2.36 31.68
N GLY A 386 -51.43 -3.51 32.36
CA GLY A 386 -51.57 -4.83 31.74
C GLY A 386 -52.24 -5.88 32.63
N GLY A 387 -52.68 -6.97 32.00
CA GLY A 387 -53.35 -8.08 32.67
C GLY A 387 -52.41 -8.93 33.55
N GLN A 388 -52.93 -10.03 34.11
CA GLN A 388 -52.20 -10.86 35.10
C GLN A 388 -50.80 -11.30 34.65
N HIS A 389 -50.59 -11.52 33.35
CA HIS A 389 -49.29 -11.91 32.77
C HIS A 389 -48.21 -10.83 32.95
N VAL A 390 -48.57 -9.54 32.93
CA VAL A 390 -47.61 -8.42 33.12
C VAL A 390 -47.18 -8.32 34.58
N ASN A 391 -48.11 -8.59 35.51
CA ASN A 391 -47.86 -8.42 36.95
C ASN A 391 -47.17 -9.62 37.61
N LYS A 392 -47.32 -10.84 37.03
CA LYS A 392 -46.78 -12.09 37.58
C LYS A 392 -45.50 -12.60 36.88
N THR A 393 -45.30 -12.28 35.60
CA THR A 393 -44.21 -12.87 34.79
C THR A 393 -43.05 -11.88 34.59
N GLU A 394 -41.81 -12.36 34.73
CA GLU A 394 -40.57 -11.58 34.49
C GLU A 394 -40.17 -11.63 33.01
N SER A 395 -41.03 -11.09 32.14
CA SER A 395 -40.84 -11.12 30.69
C SER A 395 -39.88 -10.05 30.15
N ALA A 396 -39.63 -8.97 30.90
CA ALA A 396 -38.77 -7.86 30.45
C ALA A 396 -37.30 -8.14 30.77
N VAL A 397 -36.40 -7.72 29.88
CA VAL A 397 -34.96 -7.98 29.98
C VAL A 397 -34.18 -6.69 29.89
N ARG A 398 -33.27 -6.49 30.84
CA ARG A 398 -32.27 -5.42 30.83
C ARG A 398 -30.88 -6.00 30.59
N LEU A 399 -30.16 -5.41 29.64
CA LEU A 399 -28.77 -5.71 29.34
C LEU A 399 -27.90 -4.49 29.69
N THR A 400 -26.77 -4.74 30.34
CA THR A 400 -25.76 -3.74 30.69
C THR A 400 -24.42 -4.21 30.16
N HIS A 401 -23.83 -3.50 29.19
CA HIS A 401 -22.50 -3.84 28.67
C HIS A 401 -21.42 -3.26 29.59
N ILE A 402 -20.80 -4.15 30.38
CA ILE A 402 -19.92 -3.83 31.51
C ILE A 402 -18.77 -2.89 31.13
N PRO A 403 -18.05 -3.06 30.01
CA PRO A 403 -16.94 -2.17 29.63
C PRO A 403 -17.38 -0.74 29.29
N THR A 404 -18.62 -0.56 28.82
CA THR A 404 -19.09 0.73 28.29
C THR A 404 -20.08 1.46 29.18
N GLY A 405 -20.67 0.77 30.16
CA GLY A 405 -21.77 1.28 30.98
C GLY A 405 -23.11 1.44 30.26
N ILE A 406 -23.21 1.09 28.97
CA ILE A 406 -24.45 1.25 28.20
C ILE A 406 -25.50 0.25 28.67
N THR A 407 -26.68 0.78 29.00
CA THR A 407 -27.86 0.00 29.38
C THR A 407 -28.95 0.05 28.30
N VAL A 408 -29.64 -1.09 28.17
CA VAL A 408 -30.79 -1.28 27.28
C VAL A 408 -31.81 -2.12 28.03
N ALA A 409 -33.09 -1.76 27.94
CA ALA A 409 -34.19 -2.57 28.43
C ALA A 409 -35.19 -2.82 27.29
N CYS A 410 -35.72 -4.03 27.20
CA CYS A 410 -36.78 -4.39 26.25
C CYS A 410 -37.92 -5.11 26.99
N GLN A 411 -39.15 -4.70 26.71
CA GLN A 411 -40.38 -5.23 27.31
C GLN A 411 -41.52 -5.36 26.29
N ASN A 412 -41.20 -5.34 25.00
CA ASN A 412 -42.19 -5.20 23.92
C ASN A 412 -42.99 -6.50 23.72
N GLU A 413 -42.32 -7.64 23.84
CA GLU A 413 -42.91 -8.96 23.61
C GLU A 413 -43.37 -9.64 24.90
N ARG A 414 -44.29 -10.60 24.76
CA ARG A 414 -44.71 -11.44 25.89
C ARG A 414 -43.64 -12.46 26.30
N SER A 415 -42.76 -12.85 25.37
CA SER A 415 -41.69 -13.84 25.61
C SER A 415 -40.37 -13.19 26.04
N GLN A 416 -39.82 -13.69 27.15
CA GLN A 416 -38.50 -13.29 27.66
C GLN A 416 -37.38 -13.55 26.64
N HIS A 417 -37.45 -14.63 25.87
CA HIS A 417 -36.44 -14.97 24.85
C HIS A 417 -36.46 -13.98 23.67
N GLN A 418 -37.64 -13.54 23.26
CA GLN A 418 -37.79 -12.52 22.20
C GLN A 418 -37.32 -11.16 22.70
N ASN A 419 -37.71 -10.74 23.92
CA ASN A 419 -37.19 -9.51 24.54
C ASN A 419 -35.68 -9.55 24.73
N ARG A 420 -35.08 -10.69 25.08
CA ARG A 420 -33.62 -10.88 25.12
C ARG A 420 -32.99 -10.67 23.74
N ALA A 421 -33.53 -11.28 22.69
CA ALA A 421 -33.00 -11.13 21.33
C ALA A 421 -33.11 -9.68 20.82
N LEU A 422 -34.23 -9.00 21.09
CA LEU A 422 -34.43 -7.59 20.78
C LEU A 422 -33.50 -6.68 21.60
N ALA A 423 -33.31 -6.96 22.89
CA ALA A 423 -32.37 -6.20 23.73
C ALA A 423 -30.92 -6.33 23.24
N PHE A 424 -30.50 -7.51 22.75
CA PHE A 424 -29.18 -7.67 22.12
C PHE A 424 -29.06 -6.86 20.82
N LYS A 425 -30.08 -6.88 19.94
CA LYS A 425 -30.10 -6.04 18.71
C LYS A 425 -30.05 -4.53 19.01
N LEU A 426 -30.73 -4.09 20.08
CA LEU A 426 -30.68 -2.70 20.54
C LEU A 426 -29.34 -2.36 21.19
N LEU A 427 -28.69 -3.31 21.85
CA LEU A 427 -27.37 -3.13 22.44
C LEU A 427 -26.26 -3.04 21.37
N THR A 428 -26.28 -3.90 20.35
CA THR A 428 -25.36 -3.80 19.20
C THR A 428 -25.54 -2.46 18.47
N ALA A 429 -26.79 -2.04 18.22
CA ALA A 429 -27.08 -0.75 17.59
C ALA A 429 -26.51 0.44 18.40
N LYS A 430 -26.71 0.48 19.73
CA LYS A 430 -26.13 1.55 20.58
C LYS A 430 -24.61 1.52 20.67
N LEU A 431 -24.00 0.33 20.62
CA LEU A 431 -22.53 0.20 20.63
C LEU A 431 -21.95 0.71 19.31
N LEU A 432 -22.57 0.36 18.17
CA LEU A 432 -22.20 0.85 16.85
C LEU A 432 -22.41 2.37 16.72
N GLU A 433 -23.50 2.91 17.24
CA GLU A 433 -23.72 4.37 17.33
C GLU A 433 -22.61 5.07 18.13
N ARG A 434 -22.22 4.50 19.28
CA ARG A 434 -21.10 5.02 20.09
C ARG A 434 -19.78 4.97 19.31
N GLU A 435 -19.49 3.88 18.62
CA GLU A 435 -18.24 3.73 17.87
C GLU A 435 -18.18 4.72 16.69
N LEU A 436 -19.26 4.84 15.92
CA LEU A 436 -19.39 5.85 14.86
C LEU A 436 -19.20 7.26 15.42
N ARG A 437 -19.77 7.57 16.59
CA ARG A 437 -19.60 8.86 17.25
C ARG A 437 -18.16 9.12 17.68
N VAL A 438 -17.44 8.11 18.18
CA VAL A 438 -16.01 8.22 18.52
C VAL A 438 -15.16 8.41 17.26
N LYS A 439 -15.42 7.64 16.18
CA LYS A 439 -14.76 7.80 14.87
C LYS A 439 -15.01 9.20 14.28
N GLN A 440 -16.23 9.72 14.38
CA GLN A 440 -16.58 11.10 13.98
C GLN A 440 -15.89 12.17 14.84
N GLN A 441 -15.80 11.97 16.16
CA GLN A 441 -15.10 12.90 17.06
C GLN A 441 -13.61 12.96 16.73
N ALA A 442 -12.93 11.82 16.64
CA ALA A 442 -11.52 11.75 16.24
C ALA A 442 -11.27 12.43 14.88
N LYS A 443 -12.18 12.23 13.91
CA LYS A 443 -12.13 12.96 12.63
C LYS A 443 -12.32 14.47 12.82
N SER A 444 -13.27 14.92 13.63
CA SER A 444 -13.45 16.35 13.90
C SER A 444 -12.27 16.99 14.65
N ASP A 445 -11.59 16.22 15.50
CA ASP A 445 -10.38 16.65 16.22
C ASP A 445 -9.18 16.80 15.27
N LEU A 446 -9.06 15.92 14.26
CA LEU A 446 -8.09 16.10 13.18
C LEU A 446 -8.43 17.31 12.30
N HIS A 447 -9.71 17.53 11.99
CA HIS A 447 -10.13 18.72 11.22
C HIS A 447 -9.88 20.04 11.99
N SER A 448 -10.03 20.06 13.31
CA SER A 448 -9.79 21.28 14.12
C SER A 448 -8.31 21.59 14.35
N GLN A 449 -7.42 20.62 14.12
CA GLN A 449 -5.98 20.83 14.07
C GLN A 449 -5.49 21.45 12.75
N LEU A 450 -6.29 21.39 11.67
CA LEU A 450 -5.96 22.11 10.44
C LEU A 450 -6.15 23.61 10.64
N PRO A 451 -5.22 24.45 10.16
CA PRO A 451 -5.40 25.90 10.21
C PRO A 451 -6.56 26.34 9.29
N ASP A 452 -7.15 27.49 9.58
CA ASP A 452 -8.28 28.02 8.81
C ASP A 452 -7.96 28.18 7.31
N ASN A 453 -8.98 27.91 6.48
CA ASN A 453 -8.98 28.02 5.01
C ASN A 453 -8.93 29.48 4.51
N ASN A 454 -7.93 30.23 4.94
CA ASN A 454 -7.76 31.67 4.75
C ASN A 454 -6.34 32.01 4.26
N PHE A 455 -6.10 33.28 3.94
CA PHE A 455 -4.79 33.78 3.54
C PHE A 455 -3.76 33.64 4.68
N GLY A 456 -2.60 33.04 4.37
CA GLY A 456 -1.44 32.97 5.28
C GLY A 456 -1.15 31.59 5.88
N SER A 457 -2.11 30.66 5.86
CA SER A 457 -1.97 29.28 6.37
C SER A 457 -1.55 28.24 5.31
N GLN A 458 -1.25 28.69 4.09
CA GLN A 458 -0.97 27.80 2.95
C GLN A 458 0.38 27.07 3.07
N ILE A 459 0.40 25.76 2.81
CA ILE A 459 1.64 24.95 2.76
C ILE A 459 2.29 24.98 1.37
N ARG A 460 1.48 25.06 0.30
CA ARG A 460 1.96 25.06 -1.09
C ARG A 460 1.21 26.07 -1.94
N SER A 461 1.95 26.80 -2.78
CA SER A 461 1.42 27.79 -3.70
C SER A 461 1.66 27.36 -5.15
N TYR A 462 0.57 27.21 -5.90
CA TYR A 462 0.53 26.87 -7.32
C TYR A 462 0.26 28.16 -8.10
N VAL A 463 1.26 28.71 -8.78
CA VAL A 463 1.10 29.94 -9.58
C VAL A 463 1.15 29.57 -11.06
N LEU A 464 0.05 29.82 -11.78
CA LEU A 464 -0.04 29.54 -13.22
C LEU A 464 0.19 30.79 -14.09
N GLN A 465 -0.12 31.98 -13.57
CA GLN A 465 0.18 33.27 -14.20
C GLN A 465 0.65 34.29 -13.15
N PRO A 466 1.67 35.13 -13.45
CA PRO A 466 2.24 35.41 -14.77
C PRO A 466 3.46 34.55 -15.09
N TYR A 467 4.10 33.99 -14.07
CA TYR A 467 5.12 32.94 -14.17
C TYR A 467 4.49 31.61 -13.74
N ARG A 468 4.94 30.51 -14.33
CA ARG A 468 4.50 29.15 -14.02
C ARG A 468 5.46 28.54 -13.00
N MET A 469 5.02 28.39 -11.75
CA MET A 469 5.83 27.80 -10.68
C MET A 469 4.97 27.26 -9.55
N ILE A 470 5.32 26.07 -9.03
CA ILE A 470 4.77 25.53 -7.79
C ILE A 470 5.86 25.58 -6.72
N LYS A 471 5.52 26.06 -5.52
CA LYS A 471 6.45 26.21 -4.40
C LYS A 471 5.85 25.71 -3.09
N ASP A 472 6.56 24.85 -2.38
CA ASP A 472 6.25 24.51 -0.99
C ASP A 472 6.88 25.56 -0.07
N LEU A 473 6.07 26.16 0.80
CA LEU A 473 6.46 27.27 1.64
C LEU A 473 7.16 26.83 2.94
N ARG A 474 7.10 25.53 3.27
CA ARG A 474 7.74 24.95 4.45
C ARG A 474 9.18 24.58 4.13
N THR A 475 9.38 23.86 3.03
CA THR A 475 10.69 23.37 2.59
C THR A 475 11.44 24.40 1.74
N GLY A 476 10.71 25.31 1.08
CA GLY A 476 11.26 26.25 0.11
C GLY A 476 11.51 25.65 -1.28
N PHE A 477 11.28 24.34 -1.47
CA PHE A 477 11.44 23.66 -2.76
C PHE A 477 10.45 24.19 -3.80
N GLU A 478 10.94 24.45 -5.02
CA GLU A 478 10.17 25.05 -6.10
C GLU A 478 10.45 24.36 -7.43
N LYS A 479 9.41 24.17 -8.24
CA LYS A 479 9.47 23.50 -9.54
C LYS A 479 8.75 24.35 -10.60
N GLY A 480 9.45 24.63 -11.70
CA GLY A 480 8.94 25.43 -12.81
C GLY A 480 8.05 24.65 -13.78
N ASP A 481 8.26 23.34 -13.91
CA ASP A 481 7.35 22.47 -14.66
C ASP A 481 6.09 22.19 -13.82
N VAL A 482 5.05 22.96 -14.12
CA VAL A 482 3.76 22.90 -13.44
C VAL A 482 2.87 21.79 -13.99
N ASP A 483 2.98 21.45 -15.27
CA ASP A 483 2.10 20.44 -15.89
C ASP A 483 2.48 19.03 -15.41
N ALA A 484 3.79 18.72 -15.34
CA ALA A 484 4.27 17.46 -14.78
C ALA A 484 3.81 17.24 -13.32
N VAL A 485 3.84 18.28 -12.50
CA VAL A 485 3.41 18.21 -11.09
C VAL A 485 1.90 17.98 -10.99
N LEU A 486 1.09 18.69 -11.78
CA LEU A 486 -0.37 18.48 -11.84
C LEU A 486 -0.74 17.11 -12.41
N ASP A 487 0.14 16.50 -13.21
CA ASP A 487 0.03 15.14 -13.71
C ASP A 487 0.66 14.07 -12.80
N GLY A 488 1.04 14.44 -11.57
CA GLY A 488 1.36 13.51 -10.49
C GLY A 488 2.85 13.42 -10.13
N ASP A 489 3.74 14.21 -10.74
CA ASP A 489 5.16 14.25 -10.39
C ASP A 489 5.39 15.10 -9.11
N LEU A 490 5.01 14.50 -7.97
CA LEU A 490 5.12 15.06 -6.62
C LEU A 490 6.40 14.65 -5.89
N GLN A 491 7.22 13.75 -6.45
CA GLN A 491 8.27 13.03 -5.71
C GLN A 491 9.22 13.98 -4.95
N GLY A 492 9.76 15.00 -5.62
CA GLY A 492 10.66 15.99 -5.00
C GLY A 492 10.01 16.81 -3.87
N PHE A 493 8.69 17.08 -3.94
CA PHE A 493 7.98 17.76 -2.86
C PHE A 493 7.81 16.87 -1.64
N LEU A 494 7.52 15.58 -1.84
CA LEU A 494 7.33 14.61 -0.77
C LEU A 494 8.66 14.31 -0.07
N GLU A 495 9.74 14.09 -0.84
CA GLU A 495 11.11 13.91 -0.32
C GLU A 495 11.60 15.13 0.48
N ALA A 496 11.45 16.34 -0.08
CA ALA A 496 11.83 17.57 0.64
C ALA A 496 11.03 17.73 1.95
N SER A 497 9.76 17.35 1.97
CA SER A 497 8.90 17.43 3.16
C SER A 497 9.32 16.44 4.25
N LEU A 498 9.67 15.21 3.86
CA LEU A 498 10.21 14.18 4.76
C LEU A 498 11.54 14.62 5.41
N LEU A 499 12.44 15.22 4.62
CA LEU A 499 13.72 15.75 5.11
C LEU A 499 13.54 16.92 6.09
N HIS A 500 12.61 17.84 5.78
CA HIS A 500 12.34 19.03 6.59
C HIS A 500 11.79 18.68 7.98
N MET A 501 10.82 17.78 8.06
CA MET A 501 10.15 17.45 9.32
C MET A 501 11.06 16.77 10.35
N ARG A 502 12.14 16.10 9.92
CA ARG A 502 13.18 15.56 10.82
C ARG A 502 14.34 16.53 11.08
N LYS A 503 14.15 17.83 10.81
CA LYS A 503 15.04 18.95 11.15
C LYS A 503 16.49 18.80 10.65
N LEU A 504 16.67 18.16 9.50
CA LEU A 504 18.00 18.01 8.90
C LEU A 504 18.45 19.32 8.24
N PRO A 505 19.71 19.77 8.42
CA PRO A 505 20.25 20.94 7.75
C PRO A 505 20.56 20.63 6.27
N VAL A 506 19.52 20.55 5.44
CA VAL A 506 19.64 20.29 4.00
C VAL A 506 19.46 21.60 3.22
N ASN A 507 20.35 21.84 2.26
CA ASN A 507 20.18 22.91 1.28
C ASN A 507 19.30 22.41 0.12
N TYR A 508 17.99 22.67 0.20
CA TYR A 508 16.98 22.19 -0.76
C TYR A 508 17.14 22.69 -2.20
N LYS A 509 18.12 23.56 -2.50
CA LYS A 509 18.48 23.95 -3.88
C LYS A 509 19.41 22.97 -4.60
N ALA A 510 19.91 21.96 -3.89
CA ALA A 510 20.84 20.94 -4.41
C ALA A 510 20.21 19.55 -4.52
N LEU A 511 18.89 19.48 -4.38
CA LEU A 511 18.00 18.37 -4.73
C LEU A 511 17.18 18.79 -5.96
#